data_AF-A0A8D8QSU1-F1
#
_entry.id   AF-A0A8D8QSU1-F1
#
_cell.length_a   1.000
_cell.length_b   1.000
_cell.length_c   1.000
_cell.angle_alpha   90.00
_cell.angle_beta   90.00
_cell.angle_gamma   90.00
#
_symmetry.space_group_name_H-M   'P 1'
#
loop_
_entity.id
_entity.type
_entity.pdbx_description
1 polymer ?
#
loop_
_entity_poly.entity_id
_entity_poly.type
_entity_poly.pdbx_seq_one_letter_code
_entity_poly.pdbx_strand_id
1 'polypeptide(L)'
;MFIIISVCSLCLSLCLYQLTLSSASLSFMTLNKFIAEFLTVSGVCLYICHCSDSLDDCHAKLRRAITQSDWYRCSTRTKQDLCFLLRRLQRPNHLKFNRGFLILSREFFVKVVKLSYSFVNFMKLKSN
;
A
#
# COMPACT_ATOMS: atom_id res chain seq x y z
N MET A 1 -6.50 -5.66 -1.48
CA MET A 1 -5.64 -4.45 -1.54
C MET A 1 -5.66 -3.72 -2.87
N PHE A 2 -5.50 -4.36 -4.03
CA PHE A 2 -5.60 -3.67 -5.34
C PHE A 2 -6.96 -2.96 -5.51
N ILE A 3 -8.04 -3.59 -5.09
CA ILE A 3 -9.39 -2.99 -5.05
C ILE A 3 -9.41 -1.77 -4.13
N ILE A 4 -8.82 -1.85 -2.93
CA ILE A 4 -8.75 -0.72 -1.97
C ILE A 4 -7.95 0.44 -2.57
N ILE A 5 -6.78 0.17 -3.16
CA ILE A 5 -5.96 1.18 -3.82
C ILE A 5 -6.71 1.83 -4.98
N SER A 6 -7.34 1.02 -5.83
CA SER A 6 -8.14 1.49 -6.97
C SER A 6 -9.30 2.37 -6.50
N VAL A 7 -10.00 1.95 -5.44
CA VAL A 7 -11.10 2.70 -4.82
C VAL A 7 -10.59 4.01 -4.21
N CYS A 8 -9.45 3.98 -3.50
CA CYS A 8 -8.82 5.19 -2.96
C CYS A 8 -8.41 6.18 -4.06
N SER A 9 -7.83 5.71 -5.17
CA SER A 9 -7.48 6.57 -6.31
C SER A 9 -8.71 7.14 -7.02
N LEU A 10 -9.79 6.37 -7.11
CA LEU A 10 -11.07 6.84 -7.66
C LEU A 10 -11.70 7.90 -6.74
N CYS A 11 -11.77 7.66 -5.43
CA CYS A 11 -12.23 8.65 -4.44
C CYS A 11 -11.42 9.95 -4.53
N LEU A 12 -10.08 9.86 -4.52
CA LEU A 12 -9.22 11.04 -4.65
C LEU A 12 -9.47 11.82 -5.96
N SER A 13 -9.64 11.11 -7.08
CA SER A 13 -9.93 11.75 -8.37
C SER A 13 -11.29 12.46 -8.40
N LEU A 14 -12.32 11.86 -7.78
CA LEU A 14 -13.67 12.43 -7.69
C LEU A 14 -13.69 13.65 -6.75
N CYS A 15 -12.98 13.59 -5.63
CA CYS A 15 -12.84 14.73 -4.72
C CYS A 15 -12.13 15.92 -5.37
N LEU A 16 -11.03 15.67 -6.10
CA LEU A 16 -10.30 16.73 -6.80
C LEU A 16 -11.12 17.32 -7.95
N TYR A 17 -11.94 16.51 -8.63
CA TYR A 17 -12.88 16.97 -9.64
C TYR A 17 -13.96 17.89 -9.03
N GLN A 18 -14.55 17.52 -7.89
CA GLN A 18 -15.50 18.37 -7.16
C GLN A 18 -14.86 19.70 -6.72
N LEU A 19 -13.60 19.69 -6.29
CA LEU A 19 -12.84 20.90 -5.96
C LEU A 19 -12.64 21.83 -7.16
N THR A 20 -12.38 21.26 -8.34
CA THR A 20 -12.14 22.03 -9.57
C THR A 20 -13.43 22.69 -10.09
N LEU A 21 -14.57 22.02 -9.97
CA LEU A 21 -15.89 22.56 -10.35
C LEU A 21 -16.46 23.55 -9.34
N SER A 22 -16.18 23.37 -8.05
CA SER A 22 -16.75 24.18 -6.96
C SER A 22 -15.91 25.41 -6.59
N SER A 23 -14.86 25.72 -7.37
CA SER A 23 -13.91 26.80 -7.08
C SER A 23 -14.50 28.21 -7.07
N ALA A 24 -15.76 28.38 -7.50
CA ALA A 24 -16.47 29.66 -7.46
C ALA A 24 -17.19 29.94 -6.11
N SER A 25 -17.46 28.94 -5.27
CA SER A 25 -18.13 29.13 -3.97
C SER A 25 -17.85 27.97 -2.99
N LEU A 26 -16.64 27.91 -2.43
CA LEU A 26 -16.27 26.89 -1.45
C LEU A 26 -16.88 27.19 -0.07
N SER A 27 -17.96 26.49 0.28
CA SER A 27 -18.50 26.49 1.64
C SER A 27 -17.51 25.81 2.61
N PHE A 28 -17.40 26.34 3.83
CA PHE A 28 -16.56 25.79 4.91
C PHE A 28 -16.84 24.29 5.17
N MET A 29 -18.10 23.87 4.99
CA MET A 29 -18.51 22.47 5.15
C MET A 29 -17.90 21.54 4.08
N THR A 30 -17.74 22.01 2.85
CA THR A 30 -17.14 21.24 1.75
C THR A 30 -15.64 21.07 1.95
N LEU A 31 -14.98 22.10 2.49
CA LEU A 31 -13.54 22.10 2.77
C LEU A 31 -13.19 21.13 3.90
N ASN A 32 -13.99 21.11 4.98
CA ASN A 32 -13.81 20.14 6.07
C ASN A 32 -14.03 18.69 5.62
N LYS A 33 -15.01 18.43 4.76
CA LYS A 33 -15.22 17.10 4.17
C LYS A 33 -13.99 16.62 3.39
N PHE A 34 -13.40 17.51 2.59
CA PHE A 34 -12.20 17.17 1.81
C PHE A 34 -11.01 16.84 2.70
N ILE A 35 -10.74 17.65 3.73
CA ILE A 35 -9.64 17.41 4.66
C ILE A 35 -9.85 16.07 5.38
N ALA A 36 -11.07 15.80 5.85
CA ALA A 36 -11.39 14.54 6.52
C ALA A 36 -11.15 13.33 5.60
N GLU A 37 -11.63 13.38 4.35
CA GLU A 37 -11.49 12.28 3.41
C GLU A 37 -10.03 12.04 3.00
N PHE A 38 -9.26 13.10 2.77
CA PHE A 38 -7.81 12.99 2.52
C PHE A 38 -7.07 12.38 3.71
N LEU A 39 -7.42 12.79 4.94
CA LEU A 39 -6.83 12.24 6.16
C LEU A 39 -7.18 10.76 6.33
N THR A 40 -8.42 10.36 6.06
CA THR A 40 -8.84 8.95 6.12
C THR A 40 -8.10 8.10 5.09
N VAL A 41 -8.03 8.52 3.83
CA VAL A 41 -7.35 7.78 2.76
C VAL A 41 -5.86 7.63 3.03
N SER A 42 -5.21 8.72 3.47
CA SER A 42 -3.79 8.69 3.83
C SER A 42 -3.53 7.79 5.04
N GLY A 43 -4.38 7.84 6.07
CA GLY A 43 -4.30 6.98 7.25
C GLY A 43 -4.40 5.49 6.90
N VAL A 44 -5.37 5.12 6.05
CA VAL A 44 -5.53 3.73 5.59
C VAL A 44 -4.30 3.25 4.80
N CYS A 45 -3.77 4.10 3.91
CA CYS A 45 -2.57 3.76 3.14
C CYS A 45 -1.34 3.56 4.03
N LEU A 46 -1.14 4.43 5.02
CA LEU A 46 -0.03 4.34 5.97
C LEU A 46 -0.14 3.10 6.84
N TYR A 47 -1.34 2.80 7.36
CA TYR A 47 -1.59 1.62 8.17
C TYR A 47 -1.26 0.33 7.40
N ILE A 48 -1.71 0.26 6.14
CA ILE A 48 -1.43 -0.85 5.24
C ILE A 48 0.07 -1.02 4.98
N CYS A 49 0.79 0.08 4.71
CA CYS A 49 2.24 0.03 4.51
C CYS A 49 2.95 -0.46 5.77
N HIS A 50 2.56 0.05 6.94
CA HIS A 50 3.12 -0.37 8.22
C HIS A 50 2.90 -1.88 8.50
N CYS A 51 1.71 -2.40 8.19
CA CYS A 51 1.45 -3.84 8.27
C CYS A 51 2.33 -4.65 7.31
N SER A 52 2.56 -4.16 6.08
CA SER A 52 3.46 -4.80 5.11
C SER A 52 4.89 -4.89 5.64
N ASP A 53 5.41 -3.78 6.15
CA ASP A 53 6.79 -3.71 6.67
C ASP A 53 6.94 -4.61 7.91
N SER A 54 5.94 -4.60 8.80
CA SER A 54 5.92 -5.47 9.99
C SER A 54 5.92 -6.96 9.62
N LEU A 55 5.23 -7.33 8.54
CA LEU A 55 5.19 -8.70 8.04
C LEU A 55 6.56 -9.12 7.49
N ASP A 56 7.20 -8.26 6.69
CA ASP A 56 8.53 -8.49 6.12
C ASP A 56 9.59 -8.64 7.24
N ASP A 57 9.52 -7.80 8.28
CA ASP A 57 10.36 -7.90 9.47
C ASP A 57 10.16 -9.22 10.22
N CYS A 58 8.92 -9.66 10.39
CA CYS A 58 8.60 -10.94 11.02
C CYS A 58 9.18 -12.11 10.21
N HIS A 59 9.02 -12.10 8.89
CA HIS A 59 9.62 -13.09 8.00
C HIS A 59 11.16 -13.11 8.10
N ALA A 60 11.80 -11.94 8.17
CA ALA A 60 13.25 -11.83 8.33
C ALA A 60 13.73 -12.35 9.69
N LYS A 61 12.97 -12.11 10.78
CA LYS A 61 13.24 -12.66 12.11
C LYS A 61 13.07 -14.18 12.12
N LEU A 62 11.99 -14.70 11.54
CA LEU A 62 11.73 -16.14 11.47
C LEU A 62 12.83 -16.87 10.67
N ARG A 63 13.29 -16.30 9.55
CA ARG A 63 14.43 -16.83 8.80
C ARG A 63 15.69 -16.92 9.66
N ARG A 64 16.01 -15.85 10.41
CA ARG A 64 17.17 -15.82 11.32
C ARG A 64 17.04 -16.87 12.44
N ALA A 65 15.88 -16.96 13.06
CA ALA A 65 15.62 -17.93 14.12
C ALA A 65 15.78 -19.38 13.64
N ILE A 66 15.33 -19.69 12.42
CA ILE A 66 15.53 -21.01 11.81
C ILE A 66 17.01 -21.30 11.53
N THR A 67 17.75 -20.32 11.00
CA THR A 67 19.19 -20.50 10.71
C THR A 67 20.02 -20.65 11.99
N GLN A 68 19.62 -19.99 13.08
CA GLN A 68 20.27 -20.08 14.39
C GLN A 68 19.81 -21.27 15.22
N SER A 69 18.77 -22.00 14.81
CA SER A 69 18.34 -23.21 15.53
C SER A 69 19.24 -24.39 15.19
N ASP A 70 19.32 -25.37 16.09
CA ASP A 70 19.99 -26.65 15.83
C ASP A 70 19.17 -27.54 14.89
N TRP A 71 18.79 -27.03 13.72
CA TRP A 71 17.94 -27.71 12.73
C TRP A 71 18.52 -29.07 12.29
N TYR A 72 19.84 -29.24 12.38
CA TYR A 72 20.55 -30.48 12.09
C TYR A 72 20.34 -31.56 13.15
N ARG A 73 19.95 -31.21 14.39
CA ARG A 73 19.61 -32.15 15.47
C ARG A 73 18.14 -32.53 15.52
N CYS A 74 17.27 -31.84 14.77
CA CYS A 74 15.84 -32.13 14.75
C CYS A 74 15.50 -33.46 14.06
N SER A 75 14.31 -33.99 14.37
CA SER A 75 13.76 -35.19 13.72
C SER A 75 13.62 -34.98 12.19
N THR A 76 13.64 -36.08 11.43
CA THR A 76 13.55 -36.05 9.96
C THR A 76 12.26 -35.37 9.47
N ARG A 77 11.15 -35.55 10.18
CA ARG A 77 9.87 -34.89 9.87
C ARG A 77 9.95 -33.38 10.09
N THR A 78 10.47 -32.97 11.24
CA THR A 78 10.67 -31.54 11.58
C THR A 78 11.63 -30.85 10.62
N LYS A 79 12.69 -31.54 10.15
CA LYS A 79 13.61 -31.03 9.13
C LYS A 79 12.93 -30.76 7.80
N GLN A 80 12.06 -31.66 7.34
CA GLN A 80 11.29 -31.48 6.10
C GLN A 80 10.38 -30.25 6.22
N ASP A 81 9.64 -30.13 7.32
CA ASP A 81 8.76 -28.99 7.58
C ASP A 81 9.54 -27.66 7.64
N LEU A 82 10.69 -27.64 8.32
CA LEU A 82 11.59 -26.49 8.34
C LEU A 82 12.08 -26.10 6.95
N CYS A 83 12.40 -27.08 6.10
CA CYS A 83 12.90 -26.84 4.74
C CYS A 83 11.79 -26.24 3.86
N PHE A 84 10.55 -26.71 3.97
CA PHE A 84 9.39 -26.10 3.31
C PHE A 84 9.14 -24.68 3.80
N LEU A 85 9.20 -24.46 5.12
CA LEU A 85 9.04 -23.14 5.73
C LEU A 85 10.13 -22.17 5.26
N LEU A 86 11.39 -22.59 5.27
CA LEU A 86 12.54 -21.78 4.82
C LEU A 86 12.43 -21.45 3.33
N ARG A 87 12.04 -22.42 2.50
CA ARG A 87 11.80 -22.20 1.06
C ARG A 87 10.67 -21.21 0.80
N ARG A 88 9.65 -21.17 1.68
CA ARG A 88 8.57 -20.18 1.62
C ARG A 88 9.04 -18.79 2.09
N LEU A 89 9.89 -18.72 3.11
CA LEU A 89 10.46 -17.48 3.65
C LEU A 89 11.56 -16.87 2.77
N GLN A 90 12.27 -17.67 1.99
CA GLN A 90 13.30 -17.22 1.06
C GLN A 90 12.73 -16.57 -0.20
N ARG A 91 11.46 -16.85 -0.53
CA ARG A 91 10.79 -16.07 -1.57
C ARG A 91 10.53 -14.68 -0.97
N PRO A 92 11.04 -13.60 -1.59
CA PRO A 92 10.78 -12.25 -1.13
C PRO A 92 9.29 -11.99 -1.29
N ASN A 93 8.56 -12.30 -0.23
CA ASN A 93 7.14 -12.07 -0.11
C ASN A 93 6.92 -10.66 0.44
N HIS A 94 7.70 -9.70 -0.07
CA HIS A 94 7.17 -8.35 -0.27
C HIS A 94 5.77 -8.57 -0.84
N LEU A 95 4.76 -7.87 -0.33
CA LEU A 95 3.40 -7.95 -0.84
C LEU A 95 3.36 -7.50 -2.31
N LYS A 96 3.91 -8.32 -3.22
CA LYS A 96 3.89 -8.23 -4.66
C LYS A 96 2.53 -8.76 -5.06
N PHE A 97 1.53 -7.96 -4.74
CA PHE A 97 0.18 -8.27 -5.12
C PHE A 97 0.04 -8.01 -6.62
N ASN A 98 -0.42 -9.03 -7.34
CA ASN A 98 -0.50 -9.12 -8.80
C ASN A 98 0.87 -9.20 -9.52
N ARG A 99 1.52 -10.37 -9.43
CA ARG A 99 2.65 -10.77 -10.31
C ARG A 99 3.80 -9.73 -10.37
N GLY A 100 4.06 -9.03 -9.26
CA GLY A 100 5.15 -8.06 -9.15
C GLY A 100 4.91 -6.69 -9.78
N PHE A 101 3.67 -6.37 -10.20
CA PHE A 101 3.37 -5.10 -10.86
C PHE A 101 3.40 -3.90 -9.90
N LEU A 102 3.12 -4.12 -8.61
CA LEU A 102 3.05 -3.08 -7.60
C LEU A 102 3.75 -3.51 -6.32
N ILE A 103 4.81 -2.79 -5.98
CA ILE A 103 5.44 -2.86 -4.66
C ILE A 103 4.70 -1.83 -3.81
N LEU A 104 3.94 -2.30 -2.82
CA LEU A 104 3.37 -1.46 -1.77
C LEU A 104 4.52 -0.87 -0.96
N SER A 105 4.97 0.30 -1.37
CA SER A 105 5.99 1.10 -0.71
C SER A 105 5.51 2.54 -0.67
N ARG A 106 6.12 3.33 0.21
CA ARG A 106 5.92 4.78 0.29
C ARG A 106 6.05 5.47 -1.08
N GLU A 107 6.92 4.94 -1.93
CA GLU A 107 7.09 5.40 -3.32
C GLU A 107 5.83 5.23 -4.19
N PHE A 108 5.08 4.15 -3.98
CA PHE A 108 3.85 3.90 -4.73
C PHE A 108 2.75 4.89 -4.33
N PHE A 109 2.64 5.23 -3.04
CA PHE A 109 1.72 6.28 -2.58
C PHE A 109 2.03 7.63 -3.24
N VAL A 110 3.31 8.03 -3.28
CA VAL A 110 3.74 9.27 -3.96
C VAL A 110 3.40 9.24 -5.46
N LYS A 111 3.55 8.09 -6.12
CA LYS A 111 3.15 7.92 -7.53
C LYS A 111 1.64 8.10 -7.72
N VAL A 112 0.82 7.51 -6.85
CA VAL A 112 -0.65 7.66 -6.91
C VAL A 112 -1.05 9.13 -6.76
N VAL A 113 -0.49 9.84 -5.77
CA VAL A 113 -0.78 11.28 -5.55
C VAL A 113 -0.36 12.12 -6.75
N LYS A 114 0.82 11.87 -7.32
CA LYS A 114 1.28 12.55 -8.55
C LYS A 114 0.35 12.31 -9.74
N LEU A 115 -0.13 11.07 -9.90
CA LEU A 115 -1.03 10.70 -10.97
C LEU A 115 -2.39 11.40 -10.83
N SER A 116 -2.96 11.41 -9.62
CA SER A 116 -4.19 12.14 -9.31
C SER A 116 -4.05 13.64 -9.58
N TYR A 117 -2.94 14.26 -9.17
CA TYR A 117 -2.69 15.67 -9.44
C TYR A 117 -2.54 15.97 -10.95
N SER A 118 -1.82 15.11 -11.67
CA SER A 118 -1.63 15.25 -13.13
C SER A 118 -2.95 15.12 -13.88
N PHE A 119 -3.79 14.18 -13.47
CA PHE A 119 -5.13 13.98 -14.04
C PHE A 119 -6.01 15.23 -13.85
N VAL A 120 -5.97 15.85 -12.68
CA VAL A 120 -6.71 17.08 -12.38
C VAL A 120 -6.21 18.26 -13.20
N ASN A 121 -4.89 18.42 -13.32
CA ASN A 121 -4.30 19.45 -14.17
C ASN A 121 -4.72 19.28 -15.64
N PHE A 122 -4.73 18.04 -16.14
CA PHE A 122 -5.21 17.75 -17.49
C PHE A 122 -6.69 18.11 -17.68
N MET A 123 -7.55 17.73 -16.72
CA MET A 123 -8.98 18.06 -16.76
C MET A 123 -9.22 19.58 -16.72
N LYS A 124 -8.44 20.31 -15.92
CA LYS A 124 -8.49 21.78 -15.85
C LYS A 124 -8.09 22.44 -17.17
N LEU A 125 -7.06 21.90 -17.83
CA LEU A 125 -6.59 22.36 -19.15
C LEU A 125 -7.65 22.18 -20.26
N LYS A 126 -8.48 21.15 -20.17
CA LYS A 126 -9.58 20.88 -21.13
C LYS A 126 -10.84 21.74 -20.88
N SER A 127 -10.98 22.29 -19.68
CA SER A 127 -12.15 23.10 -19.30
C SER A 127 -12.02 24.60 -19.61
N ASN A 128 -10.82 25.06 -20.00
CA ASN A 128 -10.56 26.39 -20.56
C ASN A 128 -10.57 26.33 -22.09
#